data_AF-A0A3D3DW27-F1
#
_entry.id   AF-A0A3D3DW27-F1
#
_cell.length_a   1.000
_cell.length_b   1.000
_cell.length_c   1.000
_cell.angle_alpha   90.00
_cell.angle_beta   90.00
_cell.angle_gamma   90.00
#
_symmetry.space_group_name_H-M   'P 1'
#
loop_
_entity.id
_entity.type
_entity.pdbx_description
1 polymer ?
#
loop_
_entity_poly.entity_id
_entity_poly.type
_entity_poly.pdbx_seq_one_letter_code
_entity_poly.pdbx_strand_id
1 'polypeptide(L)'
;PKLQRSELPFSIDGAHIVLVDDVLFTGRTIRAAIDALTDYGRCAMVELAVLIERGHRELPFAPTFIGHTLNTSRHDYVNVKLRATDGEDSVVVTENNQS
;
A
#
# COMPACT_ATOMS: atom_id res chain seq x y z
N PRO A 1 4.17 -13.40 13.84
CA PRO A 1 4.27 -11.94 13.65
C PRO A 1 3.91 -11.19 14.96
N LYS A 2 4.81 -10.35 15.47
CA LYS A 2 4.46 -9.48 16.59
C LYS A 2 3.60 -8.33 16.05
N LEU A 3 2.32 -8.34 16.40
CA LEU A 3 1.41 -7.24 16.15
C LEU A 3 1.85 -6.08 17.06
N GLN A 4 2.77 -5.23 16.61
CA GLN A 4 3.01 -3.97 17.28
C GLN A 4 1.82 -3.08 16.98
N ARG A 5 1.02 -2.79 18.02
CA ARG A 5 0.00 -1.75 17.93
C ARG A 5 0.72 -0.43 17.69
N SER A 6 0.43 0.22 16.57
CA SER A 6 0.89 1.58 16.31
C SER A 6 0.13 2.53 17.22
N GLU A 7 0.81 3.27 18.09
CA GLU A 7 0.15 4.32 18.86
C GLU A 7 -0.05 5.54 17.95
N LEU A 8 -1.31 5.92 17.70
CA LEU A 8 -1.64 7.18 17.04
C LEU A 8 -1.77 8.26 18.13
N PRO A 9 -0.89 9.28 18.16
CA PRO A 9 -0.90 10.30 19.21
C PRO A 9 -2.04 11.33 19.06
N PHE A 10 -2.98 11.09 18.15
CA PHE A 10 -4.10 11.97 17.83
C PHE A 10 -5.36 11.17 17.48
N SER A 11 -6.53 11.79 17.67
CA SER A 11 -7.80 11.21 17.21
C SER A 11 -7.93 11.32 15.69
N ILE A 12 -8.52 10.30 15.07
CA ILE A 12 -8.88 10.28 13.66
C ILE A 12 -10.37 10.56 13.40
N ASP A 13 -11.13 10.89 14.45
CA ASP A 13 -12.57 11.15 14.31
C ASP A 13 -12.82 12.36 13.40
N GLY A 14 -13.62 12.14 12.35
CA GLY A 14 -13.90 13.14 11.33
C GLY A 14 -12.70 13.50 10.44
N ALA A 15 -11.56 12.83 10.60
CA ALA A 15 -10.36 13.14 9.84
C ALA A 15 -10.47 12.64 8.38
N HIS A 16 -9.80 13.35 7.50
CA HIS A 16 -9.49 12.87 6.15
C HIS A 16 -8.11 12.18 6.19
N ILE A 17 -8.09 10.87 5.98
CA ILE A 17 -6.90 10.03 6.04
C ILE A 17 -6.48 9.62 4.63
N VAL A 18 -5.19 9.74 4.32
CA VAL A 18 -4.60 9.17 3.11
C VAL A 18 -3.72 8.00 3.51
N LEU A 19 -4.10 6.79 3.13
CA LEU A 19 -3.23 5.62 3.24
C LEU A 19 -2.19 5.69 2.12
N VAL A 20 -0.93 5.47 2.46
CA VAL A 20 0.19 5.48 1.52
C VAL A 20 0.86 4.12 1.54
N ASP A 21 1.01 3.51 0.36
CA ASP A 21 1.73 2.23 0.19
C ASP A 21 2.71 2.35 -0.98
N ASP A 22 3.78 1.55 -0.96
CA ASP A 22 4.76 1.56 -2.04
C ASP A 22 4.22 0.86 -3.30
N VAL A 23 3.62 -0.32 -3.12
CA VAL A 23 3.11 -1.16 -4.21
C VAL A 23 1.71 -1.68 -3.88
N LEU A 24 0.71 -1.28 -4.66
CA LEU A 24 -0.58 -1.98 -4.66
C LEU A 24 -0.47 -3.28 -5.46
N PHE A 25 -0.90 -4.39 -4.84
CA PHE A 25 -1.01 -5.71 -5.45
C PHE A 25 -2.40 -6.31 -5.20
N THR A 26 -2.53 -7.32 -4.33
CA THR A 26 -3.82 -7.96 -4.03
C THR A 26 -4.79 -7.06 -3.27
N GLY A 27 -4.29 -6.01 -2.60
CA GLY A 27 -5.06 -5.09 -1.76
C GLY A 27 -5.22 -5.54 -0.30
N ARG A 28 -4.60 -6.67 0.11
CA ARG A 28 -4.75 -7.20 1.48
C ARG A 28 -4.09 -6.31 2.54
N THR A 29 -2.97 -5.65 2.23
CA THR A 29 -2.33 -4.66 3.12
C THR A 29 -3.27 -3.48 3.38
N ILE A 30 -3.91 -2.97 2.32
CA ILE A 30 -4.88 -1.86 2.43
C ILE A 30 -6.09 -2.28 3.25
N ARG A 31 -6.61 -3.51 3.05
CA ARG A 31 -7.70 -4.05 3.89
C ARG A 31 -7.33 -4.02 5.38
N ALA A 32 -6.15 -4.53 5.71
CA ALA A 32 -5.67 -4.58 7.08
C ALA A 32 -5.47 -3.17 7.67
N ALA A 33 -4.99 -2.21 6.88
CA ALA A 33 -4.85 -0.82 7.30
C ALA A 33 -6.20 -0.16 7.57
N ILE A 34 -7.21 -0.38 6.71
CA ILE A 34 -8.57 0.12 6.93
C ILE A 34 -9.18 -0.51 8.18
N ASP A 35 -9.02 -1.82 8.38
CA ASP A 35 -9.49 -2.49 9.60
C ASP A 35 -8.82 -1.90 10.85
N ALA A 36 -7.51 -1.68 10.80
CA ALA A 36 -6.79 -1.03 11.90
C ALA A 36 -7.31 0.37 12.19
N LEU A 37 -7.62 1.20 11.18
CA LEU A 37 -8.21 2.53 11.40
C LEU A 37 -9.51 2.46 12.21
N THR A 38 -10.35 1.45 12.00
CA THR A 38 -11.60 1.31 12.77
C THR A 38 -11.39 1.08 14.26
N ASP A 39 -10.21 0.56 14.66
CA ASP A 39 -9.84 0.43 16.07
C ASP A 39 -9.45 1.78 16.71
N TYR A 40 -9.08 2.79 15.92
CA TYR A 40 -8.63 4.11 16.40
C TYR A 40 -9.71 5.20 16.35
N GLY A 41 -10.76 5.03 15.53
CA GLY A 41 -11.86 6.01 15.44
C GLY A 41 -12.61 5.96 14.11
N ARG A 42 -13.44 6.99 13.87
CA ARG A 42 -14.26 7.11 12.66
C ARG A 42 -13.80 8.28 11.79
N CYS A 43 -12.92 8.00 10.86
CA CYS A 43 -12.52 8.95 9.81
C CYS A 43 -13.72 9.33 8.91
N ALA A 44 -13.75 10.58 8.45
CA ALA A 44 -14.75 11.07 7.49
C ALA A 44 -14.47 10.58 6.07
N MET A 45 -13.19 10.38 5.73
CA MET A 45 -12.75 9.94 4.41
C MET A 45 -11.45 9.17 4.51
N VAL A 46 -11.30 8.15 3.66
CA VAL A 46 -10.06 7.42 3.45
C VAL A 46 -9.75 7.41 1.97
N GLU A 47 -8.62 7.99 1.59
CA GLU A 47 -8.05 7.90 0.24
C GLU A 47 -6.84 6.95 0.25
N LEU A 48 -6.49 6.44 -0.93
CA LEU A 48 -5.32 5.57 -1.12
C LEU A 48 -4.39 6.20 -2.15
N ALA A 49 -3.15 6.45 -1.74
CA ALA A 49 -2.05 6.82 -2.61
C ALA A 49 -1.06 5.65 -2.69
N VAL A 50 -0.69 5.24 -3.90
CA VAL A 50 0.37 4.25 -4.08
C VAL A 50 1.42 4.74 -5.06
N LEU A 51 2.69 4.41 -4.80
CA LEU A 51 3.74 4.75 -5.74
C LEU A 51 3.61 3.90 -7.00
N ILE A 52 3.41 2.59 -6.86
CA ILE A 52 3.27 1.65 -7.96
C ILE A 52 1.95 0.88 -7.86
N GLU A 53 1.19 0.81 -8.95
CA GLU A 53 0.12 -0.17 -9.11
C GLU A 53 0.57 -1.25 -10.10
N ARG A 54 0.63 -2.50 -9.63
CA ARG A 54 1.08 -3.65 -10.46
C ARG A 54 -0.05 -4.57 -10.90
N GLY A 55 -1.29 -4.25 -10.54
CA GLY A 55 -2.48 -5.01 -10.88
C GLY A 55 -2.70 -6.26 -10.03
N HIS A 56 -3.46 -7.22 -10.55
CA HIS A 56 -3.83 -8.48 -9.87
C HIS A 56 -4.56 -8.28 -8.53
N ARG A 57 -5.35 -7.20 -8.44
CA ARG A 57 -6.20 -6.92 -7.29
C ARG A 57 -7.15 -8.08 -7.01
N GLU A 58 -7.22 -8.49 -5.75
CA GLU A 58 -8.19 -9.50 -5.27
C GLU A 58 -9.31 -8.85 -4.45
N LEU A 59 -9.10 -7.60 -4.02
CA LEU A 59 -10.04 -6.80 -3.26
C LEU A 59 -10.41 -5.53 -4.05
N PRO A 60 -11.63 -4.99 -3.87
CA PRO A 60 -12.16 -3.91 -4.70
C PRO A 60 -11.61 -2.52 -4.32
N PHE A 61 -10.36 -2.42 -3.90
CA PHE A 61 -9.71 -1.13 -3.62
C PHE A 61 -9.09 -0.58 -4.89
N ALA A 62 -9.33 0.69 -5.18
CA ALA A 62 -8.69 1.43 -6.25
C ALA A 62 -7.98 2.64 -5.62
N PRO A 63 -6.69 2.90 -5.94
CA PRO A 63 -6.02 4.09 -5.47
C PRO A 63 -6.69 5.35 -6.02
N THR A 64 -6.80 6.37 -5.17
CA THR A 64 -7.12 7.73 -5.59
C THR A 64 -5.93 8.33 -6.34
N PHE A 65 -4.70 8.01 -5.91
CA PHE A 65 -3.46 8.50 -6.51
C PHE A 65 -2.54 7.34 -6.86
N ILE A 66 -1.99 7.36 -8.07
CA ILE A 66 -1.05 6.35 -8.58
C ILE A 66 0.17 7.10 -9.11
N GLY A 67 1.37 6.73 -8.64
CA GLY A 67 2.62 7.24 -9.21
C GLY A 67 2.90 6.65 -10.60
N HIS A 68 2.92 5.33 -10.72
CA HIS A 68 3.09 4.63 -11.99
C HIS A 68 2.35 3.28 -12.00
N THR A 69 1.76 2.92 -13.14
CA THR A 69 1.17 1.60 -13.36
C THR A 69 2.14 0.68 -14.11
N LEU A 70 2.38 -0.54 -13.63
CA LEU A 70 3.24 -1.52 -14.28
C LEU A 70 2.41 -2.70 -14.80
N ASN A 71 2.70 -3.12 -16.04
CA ASN A 71 2.19 -4.38 -16.57
C ASN A 71 3.08 -5.52 -16.07
N THR A 72 2.60 -6.28 -15.10
CA THR A 72 3.34 -7.41 -14.50
C THR A 72 2.58 -8.72 -14.69
N SER A 73 3.30 -9.83 -14.72
CA SER A 73 2.73 -11.15 -14.45
C SER A 73 2.36 -11.27 -12.97
N ARG A 74 1.48 -12.22 -12.64
CA ARG A 74 1.08 -12.48 -11.25
C ARG A 74 2.27 -12.91 -10.37
N HIS A 75 3.26 -13.57 -10.96
CA HIS A 75 4.41 -14.13 -10.24
C HIS A 75 5.61 -13.18 -10.19
N ASP A 76 5.58 -12.07 -10.93
CA ASP A 76 6.62 -11.07 -10.87
C ASP A 76 6.72 -10.47 -9.47
N TYR A 77 7.90 -9.99 -9.14
CA TYR A 77 8.15 -9.26 -7.91
C TYR A 77 8.50 -7.82 -8.25
N VAL A 78 7.85 -6.86 -7.57
CA VAL A 78 8.15 -5.43 -7.69
C VAL A 78 8.82 -5.00 -6.41
N ASN A 79 10.05 -4.53 -6.51
CA ASN A 79 10.82 -4.01 -5.40
C ASN A 79 11.01 -2.49 -5.55
N VAL A 80 10.46 -1.72 -4.61
CA VAL A 80 10.65 -0.27 -4.54
C VAL A 80 11.77 0.00 -3.54
N LYS A 81 12.80 0.72 -3.98
CA LYS A 81 13.87 1.22 -3.13
C LYS A 81 13.75 2.73 -3.01
N LEU A 82 13.84 3.22 -1.78
CA LEU A 82 13.84 4.64 -1.48
C LEU A 82 15.19 5.03 -0.89
N ARG A 83 15.73 6.19 -1.28
CA ARG A 83 17.05 6.63 -0.80
C ARG A 83 17.16 6.70 0.72
N ALA A 84 16.07 7.07 1.40
CA ALA A 84 16.03 7.17 2.86
C ALA A 84 16.19 5.82 3.58
N THR A 85 15.79 4.71 2.94
CA THR A 85 15.82 3.36 3.51
C THR A 85 16.92 2.48 2.91
N ASP A 86 17.19 2.64 1.62
CA ASP A 86 18.01 1.73 0.81
C ASP A 86 19.25 2.39 0.17
N GLY A 87 19.37 3.71 0.27
CA GLY A 87 20.49 4.48 -0.29
C GLY A 87 20.36 4.87 -1.78
N GLU A 88 19.33 4.38 -2.47
CA GLU A 88 19.01 4.74 -3.85
C GLU A 88 17.49 4.79 -4.09
N ASP A 89 17.06 5.57 -5.10
CA ASP A 89 15.67 5.60 -5.56
C ASP A 89 15.56 4.73 -6.81
N SER A 90 14.85 3.60 -6.74
CA SER A 90 14.64 2.73 -7.91
C SER A 90 13.39 1.86 -7.77
N VAL A 91 12.85 1.44 -8.90
CA VAL A 91 11.79 0.41 -8.97
C VAL A 91 12.31 -0.72 -9.85
N VAL A 92 12.42 -1.91 -9.27
CA VAL A 92 12.94 -3.10 -9.95
C VAL A 92 11.85 -4.15 -10.08
N VAL A 93 11.63 -4.62 -11.31
CA VAL A 93 10.73 -5.75 -11.58
C VAL A 93 11.58 -6.99 -11.81
N THR A 94 11.35 -8.03 -11.01
CA THR A 94 11.97 -9.34 -11.20
C THR A 94 10.93 -10.28 -11.78
N GLU A 95 11.13 -10.68 -13.03
CA GLU A 95 10.29 -11.67 -13.69
C GLU A 95 10.52 -13.05 -13.08
N ASN A 96 9.44 -13.71 -12.68
CA ASN A 96 9.53 -15.05 -12.13
C ASN A 96 8.98 -16.02 -13.19
N ASN A 97 9.85 -16.37 -14.15
CA ASN A 97 9.56 -17.34 -15.20
C ASN A 97 9.55 -18.75 -14.60
N GLN A 98 8.46 -19.09 -13.91
CA GLN A 98 8.18 -20.49 -13.58
C GLN A 98 7.83 -21.20 -14.90
N SER A 99 8.74 -22.08 -15.36
CA SER A 99 8.47 -23.09 -16.38
C SER A 99 7.61 -24.22 -15.82
#